data_AF-A0A193LJB2-F1
#
_entry.id   AF-A0A193LJB2-F1
#
_cell.length_a   1.000
_cell.length_b   1.000
_cell.length_c   1.000
_cell.angle_alpha   90.00
_cell.angle_beta   90.00
_cell.angle_gamma   90.00
#
_symmetry.space_group_name_H-M   'P 1'
#
loop_
_entity.id
_entity.type
_entity.pdbx_description
1 polymer ?
#
loop_
_entity_poly.entity_id
_entity_poly.type
_entity_poly.pdbx_seq_one_letter_code
_entity_poly.pdbx_strand_id
1 'polypeptide(L)'
;MLSNKPFWILLIMADLVFFAAPVVFILAALANDMSMSTTVEALVAQYSADRTNLLVVSLMALAPMLLLTLIIWIGRRFGKFAHSGGTIALGGSLAILIVTVFVNLEYWPKFLPARTFLGWPHGIEFLLGPAIAAPVAMLIGMVIGMLAARR
;
A
#
# COMPACT_ATOMS: atom_id res chain seq x y z
N MET A 1 -15.77 -23.64 13.81
CA MET A 1 -15.62 -23.09 12.44
C MET A 1 -14.84 -21.78 12.55
N LEU A 2 -13.65 -21.69 11.96
CA LEU A 2 -12.83 -20.47 12.03
C LEU A 2 -13.49 -19.36 11.20
N SER A 3 -13.65 -18.15 11.77
CA SER A 3 -14.25 -17.01 11.08
C SER A 3 -13.46 -16.62 9.82
N ASN A 4 -14.16 -16.40 8.70
CA ASN A 4 -13.56 -15.96 7.43
C ASN A 4 -13.37 -14.42 7.35
N LYS A 5 -13.77 -13.68 8.39
CA LYS A 5 -13.63 -12.21 8.45
C LYS A 5 -12.23 -11.68 8.12
N PRO A 6 -11.12 -12.18 8.70
CA PRO A 6 -9.79 -11.63 8.39
C PRO A 6 -9.39 -11.84 6.93
N PHE A 7 -9.87 -12.90 6.28
CA PHE A 7 -9.59 -13.13 4.86
C PHE A 7 -10.19 -12.03 3.99
N TRP A 8 -11.48 -11.70 4.18
CA TRP A 8 -12.13 -10.64 3.42
C TRP A 8 -11.54 -9.26 3.69
N ILE A 9 -11.16 -8.97 4.94
CA ILE A 9 -10.47 -7.73 5.30
C ILE A 9 -9.15 -7.64 4.54
N LEU A 10 -8.33 -8.69 4.57
CA LEU A 10 -7.04 -8.69 3.90
C LEU A 10 -7.18 -8.55 2.37
N LEU A 11 -8.20 -9.18 1.77
CA LEU A 11 -8.47 -9.07 0.34
C LEU A 11 -8.85 -7.64 -0.05
N ILE A 12 -9.86 -7.06 0.61
CA ILE A 12 -10.31 -5.69 0.34
C ILE A 12 -9.15 -4.70 0.54
N MET A 13 -8.37 -4.88 1.61
CA MET A 13 -7.25 -3.99 1.89
C MET A 13 -6.09 -4.18 0.92
N ALA A 14 -5.87 -5.40 0.41
CA ALA A 14 -4.89 -5.63 -0.65
C ALA A 14 -5.30 -4.90 -1.93
N ASP A 15 -6.57 -4.94 -2.32
CA ASP A 15 -7.07 -4.19 -3.47
C ASP A 15 -6.86 -2.68 -3.26
N LEU A 16 -7.21 -2.15 -2.08
CA LEU A 16 -6.99 -0.73 -1.75
C LEU A 16 -5.51 -0.34 -1.81
N VAL A 17 -4.61 -1.17 -1.28
CA VAL A 17 -3.15 -0.92 -1.33
C VAL A 17 -2.64 -0.98 -2.77
N PHE A 18 -3.12 -1.94 -3.57
CA PHE A 18 -2.74 -2.08 -4.98
C PHE A 18 -3.12 -0.83 -5.79
N PHE A 19 -4.34 -0.32 -5.59
CA PHE A 19 -4.83 0.88 -6.29
C PHE A 19 -4.36 2.20 -5.68
N ALA A 20 -3.72 2.19 -4.50
CA ALA A 20 -3.28 3.42 -3.83
C ALA A 20 -2.34 4.26 -4.70
N ALA A 21 -1.31 3.66 -5.29
CA ALA A 21 -0.33 4.38 -6.11
C ALA A 21 -0.96 5.09 -7.34
N PRO A 22 -1.75 4.42 -8.21
CA PRO A 22 -2.36 5.09 -9.36
C PRO A 22 -3.43 6.11 -8.95
N VAL A 23 -4.20 5.86 -7.89
CA VAL A 23 -5.19 6.84 -7.40
C VAL A 23 -4.48 8.10 -6.89
N VAL A 24 -3.42 7.93 -6.08
CA VAL A 24 -2.64 9.06 -5.57
C VAL A 24 -1.93 9.81 -6.70
N PHE A 25 -1.42 9.11 -7.72
CA PHE A 25 -0.86 9.74 -8.91
C PHE A 25 -1.87 10.67 -9.60
N ILE A 26 -3.10 10.19 -9.84
CA ILE A 26 -4.16 10.99 -10.47
C ILE A 26 -4.47 12.22 -9.61
N LEU A 27 -4.61 12.04 -8.29
CA LEU A 27 -4.88 13.14 -7.38
C LEU A 27 -3.74 14.17 -7.37
N ALA A 28 -2.50 13.71 -7.37
CA ALA A 28 -1.32 14.58 -7.42
C ALA A 28 -1.24 15.34 -8.75
N ALA A 29 -1.54 14.69 -9.88
CA ALA A 29 -1.58 15.32 -11.20
C ALA A 29 -2.62 16.44 -11.26
N LEU A 30 -3.85 16.16 -10.83
CA LEU A 30 -4.92 17.16 -10.77
C LEU A 30 -4.59 18.30 -9.80
N ALA A 31 -3.92 18.02 -8.68
CA ALA A 31 -3.47 19.04 -7.73
C ALA A 31 -2.29 19.90 -8.25
N ASN A 32 -1.60 19.46 -9.30
CA ASN A 32 -0.53 20.19 -9.99
C ASN A 32 -1.04 20.82 -11.31
N ASP A 33 -2.32 21.20 -11.35
CA ASP A 33 -2.98 21.89 -12.48
C ASP A 33 -2.94 21.15 -13.82
N MET A 34 -2.72 19.83 -13.82
CA MET A 34 -2.80 19.02 -15.03
C MET A 34 -4.26 18.80 -15.42
N SER A 35 -4.58 19.01 -16.71
CA SER A 35 -5.90 18.68 -17.23
C SER A 35 -6.18 17.17 -17.15
N MET A 36 -7.45 16.77 -17.13
CA MET A 36 -7.83 15.35 -17.06
C MET A 36 -7.24 14.53 -18.22
N SER A 37 -7.21 15.07 -19.44
CA SER A 37 -6.61 14.39 -20.60
C SER A 37 -5.10 14.22 -20.41
N THR A 38 -4.40 15.26 -19.96
CA THR A 38 -2.97 15.22 -19.66
C THR A 38 -2.66 14.21 -18.55
N THR A 39 -3.51 14.12 -17.53
CA THR A 39 -3.38 13.16 -16.43
C THR A 39 -3.54 11.72 -16.92
N VAL A 40 -4.51 11.44 -17.79
CA VAL A 40 -4.68 10.11 -18.40
C VAL A 40 -3.48 9.74 -19.28
N GLU A 41 -2.99 10.66 -20.11
CA GLU A 41 -1.76 10.45 -20.89
C GLU A 41 -0.55 10.15 -20.01
N ALA A 42 -0.39 10.91 -18.92
CA ALA A 42 0.71 10.72 -17.97
C ALA A 42 0.59 9.39 -17.22
N LEU A 43 -0.63 8.97 -16.87
CA LEU A 43 -0.90 7.68 -16.24
C LEU A 43 -0.48 6.53 -17.17
N VAL A 44 -0.88 6.59 -18.45
CA VAL A 44 -0.48 5.58 -19.45
C VAL A 44 1.04 5.57 -19.61
N ALA A 45 1.67 6.74 -19.74
CA ALA A 45 3.13 6.85 -19.85
C ALA A 45 3.84 6.23 -18.63
N GLN A 46 3.31 6.43 -17.42
CA GLN A 46 3.85 5.82 -16.20
C GLN A 46 3.70 4.30 -16.17
N TYR A 47 2.59 3.75 -16.67
CA TYR A 47 2.43 2.30 -16.78
C TYR A 47 3.33 1.68 -17.86
N SER A 48 3.65 2.45 -18.90
CA SER A 48 4.53 2.01 -20.01
C SER A 48 6.02 2.24 -19.77
N ALA A 49 6.43 2.77 -18.60
CA ALA A 49 7.84 3.02 -18.31
C ALA A 49 8.64 1.71 -18.12
N ASP A 50 9.86 1.67 -18.67
CA ASP A 50 10.70 0.46 -18.74
C ASP A 50 11.25 -0.06 -17.39
N ARG A 51 11.32 0.80 -16.36
CA ARG A 51 11.97 0.47 -15.08
C ARG A 51 10.98 0.54 -13.92
N THR A 52 10.93 1.69 -13.25
CA THR A 52 9.97 1.95 -12.19
C THR A 52 8.70 2.45 -12.86
N ASN A 53 7.71 1.59 -13.01
CA ASN A 53 6.38 1.96 -13.48
C ASN A 53 5.36 1.84 -12.33
N LEU A 54 4.18 2.42 -12.53
CA LEU A 54 3.11 2.37 -11.54
C LEU A 54 2.72 0.95 -11.13
N LEU A 55 2.78 -0.01 -12.06
CA LEU A 55 2.47 -1.41 -11.76
C LEU A 55 3.50 -2.01 -10.78
N VAL A 56 4.80 -1.79 -11.03
CA VAL A 56 5.87 -2.25 -10.13
C VAL A 56 5.70 -1.63 -8.75
N VAL A 57 5.41 -0.33 -8.66
CA VAL A 57 5.16 0.36 -7.39
C VAL A 57 3.96 -0.26 -6.64
N SER A 58 2.84 -0.45 -7.34
CA SER A 58 1.64 -1.10 -6.77
C SER A 58 1.91 -2.52 -6.29
N LEU A 59 2.66 -3.32 -7.06
CA LEU A 59 3.00 -4.69 -6.68
C LEU A 59 3.93 -4.74 -5.47
N MET A 60 4.92 -3.84 -5.39
CA MET A 60 5.83 -3.80 -4.24
C MET A 60 5.11 -3.35 -2.97
N ALA A 61 4.08 -2.51 -3.07
CA ALA A 61 3.23 -2.16 -1.93
C ALA A 61 2.45 -3.36 -1.36
N LEU A 62 2.26 -4.43 -2.13
CA LEU A 62 1.61 -5.67 -1.65
C LEU A 62 2.54 -6.60 -0.85
N ALA A 63 3.87 -6.45 -0.97
CA ALA A 63 4.81 -7.27 -0.21
C ALA A 63 4.54 -7.28 1.31
N PRO A 64 4.37 -6.12 2.00
CA PRO A 64 3.99 -6.10 3.41
C PRO A 64 2.60 -6.70 3.68
N MET A 65 1.65 -6.63 2.74
CA MET A 65 0.35 -7.28 2.87
C MET A 65 0.47 -8.81 2.84
N LEU A 66 1.34 -9.36 2.00
CA LEU A 66 1.64 -10.80 1.97
C LEU A 66 2.29 -11.25 3.30
N LEU A 67 3.22 -10.44 3.83
CA LEU A 67 3.82 -10.69 5.14
C LEU A 67 2.77 -10.68 6.25
N LEU A 68 1.89 -9.68 6.29
CA LEU A 68 0.79 -9.62 7.26
C LEU A 68 -0.09 -10.86 7.18
N THR A 69 -0.47 -11.25 5.96
CA THR A 69 -1.30 -12.41 5.69
C THR A 69 -0.63 -13.68 6.21
N LEU A 70 0.66 -13.85 5.96
CA LEU A 70 1.46 -14.98 6.46
C LEU A 70 1.51 -14.99 7.99
N ILE A 71 1.76 -13.85 8.64
CA ILE A 71 1.81 -13.76 10.11
C ILE A 71 0.46 -14.16 10.72
N ILE A 72 -0.64 -13.66 10.17
CA ILE A 72 -2.00 -13.99 10.66
C ILE A 72 -2.31 -15.46 10.42
N TRP A 73 -1.96 -16.00 9.25
CA TRP A 73 -2.17 -17.41 8.92
C TRP A 73 -1.39 -18.34 9.88
N ILE A 74 -0.10 -18.07 10.09
CA ILE A 74 0.74 -18.81 11.06
C ILE A 74 0.14 -18.69 12.47
N GLY A 75 -0.16 -17.48 12.93
CA GLY A 75 -0.71 -17.25 14.25
C GLY A 75 -1.99 -18.06 14.50
N ARG A 76 -2.90 -18.08 13.53
CA ARG A 76 -4.13 -18.86 13.59
C ARG A 76 -3.89 -20.36 13.59
N ARG A 77 -2.90 -20.85 12.83
CA ARG A 77 -2.55 -22.28 12.79
C ARG A 77 -2.15 -22.80 14.17
N PHE A 78 -1.52 -21.95 14.99
CA PHE A 78 -1.11 -22.24 16.36
C PHE A 78 -2.14 -21.81 17.42
N GLY A 79 -3.39 -21.54 17.04
CA GLY A 79 -4.46 -21.16 17.96
C GLY A 79 -4.37 -19.73 18.51
N LYS A 80 -3.39 -18.93 18.08
CA LYS A 80 -3.35 -17.50 18.37
C LYS A 80 -4.30 -16.75 17.44
N PHE A 81 -4.76 -15.56 17.86
CA PHE A 81 -5.60 -14.68 17.04
C PHE A 81 -6.96 -15.25 16.60
N ALA A 82 -7.48 -16.29 17.26
CA ALA A 82 -8.77 -16.88 16.92
C ALA A 82 -9.92 -15.85 16.97
N HIS A 83 -9.91 -14.98 17.98
CA HIS A 83 -10.91 -13.93 18.19
C HIS A 83 -10.45 -12.53 17.72
N SER A 84 -9.15 -12.25 17.80
CA SER A 84 -8.58 -10.93 17.45
C SER A 84 -8.05 -10.83 16.01
N GLY A 85 -8.07 -11.91 15.23
CA GLY A 85 -7.46 -11.93 13.89
C GLY A 85 -8.03 -10.89 12.93
N GLY A 86 -9.33 -10.56 13.04
CA GLY A 86 -9.96 -9.54 12.22
C GLY A 86 -9.46 -8.12 12.52
N THR A 87 -9.37 -7.74 13.79
CA THR A 87 -8.90 -6.40 14.18
C THR A 87 -7.40 -6.24 13.97
N ILE A 88 -6.62 -7.31 14.17
CA ILE A 88 -5.18 -7.33 13.86
C ILE A 88 -4.96 -7.18 12.34
N ALA A 89 -5.74 -7.90 11.51
CA ALA A 89 -5.70 -7.76 10.06
C ALA A 89 -6.01 -6.33 9.64
N LEU A 90 -7.09 -5.74 10.17
CA LEU A 90 -7.49 -4.38 9.84
C LEU A 90 -6.44 -3.36 10.28
N GLY A 91 -5.94 -3.45 11.52
CA GLY A 91 -4.94 -2.52 12.05
C GLY A 91 -3.63 -2.56 11.26
N GLY A 92 -3.11 -3.77 10.98
CA GLY A 92 -1.89 -3.94 10.20
C GLY A 92 -2.03 -3.45 8.76
N SER A 93 -3.11 -3.83 8.09
CA SER A 93 -3.34 -3.46 6.68
C SER A 93 -3.65 -1.97 6.50
N LEU A 94 -4.36 -1.34 7.45
CA LEU A 94 -4.61 0.10 7.43
C LEU A 94 -3.30 0.88 7.58
N ALA A 95 -2.40 0.45 8.46
CA ALA A 95 -1.10 1.10 8.61
C ALA A 95 -0.24 1.00 7.33
N ILE A 96 -0.28 -0.14 6.63
CA ILE A 96 0.37 -0.32 5.32
C ILE A 96 -0.21 0.65 4.28
N LEU A 97 -1.54 0.76 4.22
CA LEU A 97 -2.22 1.66 3.29
C LEU A 97 -1.83 3.12 3.54
N ILE A 98 -1.80 3.55 4.80
CA ILE A 98 -1.41 4.92 5.19
C ILE A 98 0.01 5.22 4.71
N VAL A 99 0.97 4.33 4.98
CA VAL A 99 2.36 4.52 4.53
C VAL A 99 2.44 4.58 3.00
N THR A 100 1.73 3.69 2.31
CA THR A 100 1.72 3.65 0.84
C THR A 100 1.18 4.96 0.26
N VAL A 101 0.06 5.45 0.77
CA VAL A 101 -0.54 6.72 0.36
C VAL A 101 0.40 7.89 0.66
N PHE A 102 0.96 7.93 1.87
CA PHE A 102 1.86 8.99 2.30
C PHE A 102 3.11 9.09 1.41
N VAL A 103 3.79 7.97 1.15
CA VAL A 103 4.94 7.93 0.25
C VAL A 103 4.54 8.44 -1.14
N ASN A 104 3.44 7.96 -1.69
CA ASN A 104 3.02 8.39 -3.03
C ASN A 104 2.69 9.90 -3.07
N LEU A 105 2.02 10.44 -2.05
CA LEU A 105 1.69 11.87 -1.96
C LEU A 105 2.94 12.75 -1.81
N GLU A 106 3.94 12.29 -1.05
CA GLU A 106 5.18 13.04 -0.80
C GLU A 106 6.06 13.13 -2.05
N TYR A 107 6.05 12.09 -2.89
CA TYR A 107 7.01 12.00 -4.00
C TYR A 107 6.41 12.32 -5.36
N TRP A 108 5.14 11.98 -5.66
CA TRP A 108 4.57 12.26 -7.00
C TRP A 108 4.62 13.73 -7.42
N PRO A 109 4.30 14.71 -6.56
CA PRO A 109 4.39 16.13 -6.92
C PRO A 109 5.79 16.57 -7.38
N LYS A 110 6.85 15.89 -6.92
CA LYS A 110 8.24 16.20 -7.29
C LYS A 110 8.61 15.72 -8.70
N PHE A 111 7.84 14.80 -9.26
CA PHE A 111 8.05 14.21 -10.60
C PHE A 111 7.07 14.72 -11.65
N LEU A 112 6.05 15.45 -11.22
CA LEU A 112 5.10 16.10 -12.12
C LEU A 112 5.61 17.52 -12.46
N PRO A 113 5.40 17.99 -13.70
CA PRO A 113 4.63 17.39 -14.79
C PRO A 113 5.47 16.53 -15.75
N ALA A 114 6.72 16.17 -15.39
CA ALA A 114 7.64 15.45 -16.29
C ALA A 114 7.13 14.05 -16.73
N ARG A 115 5.99 13.60 -16.19
CA ARG A 115 5.21 12.38 -16.53
C ARG A 115 5.93 11.06 -16.36
N THR A 116 7.25 11.03 -16.25
CA THR A 116 8.09 9.84 -16.10
C THR A 116 9.14 10.05 -15.00
N PHE A 117 9.52 8.98 -14.30
CA PHE A 117 10.66 9.04 -13.39
C PHE A 117 11.95 9.33 -14.16
N LEU A 118 12.79 10.23 -13.66
CA LEU A 118 14.07 10.61 -14.28
C LEU A 118 15.16 9.51 -14.17
N GLY A 119 14.78 8.27 -13.85
CA GLY A 119 15.71 7.16 -13.66
C GLY A 119 16.42 7.19 -12.31
N TRP A 120 17.28 6.19 -12.07
CA TRP A 120 17.98 6.01 -10.80
C TRP A 120 18.87 7.22 -10.46
N PRO A 121 18.89 7.71 -9.20
CA PRO A 121 18.25 7.12 -8.02
C PRO A 121 16.79 7.51 -7.80
N HIS A 122 16.20 8.30 -8.69
CA HIS A 122 14.89 8.91 -8.47
C HIS A 122 13.77 7.90 -8.68
N GLY A 123 12.83 7.84 -7.74
CA GLY A 123 11.71 6.91 -7.77
C GLY A 123 11.96 5.62 -6.98
N ILE A 124 13.16 5.42 -6.42
CA ILE A 124 13.45 4.31 -5.52
C ILE A 124 12.66 4.41 -4.21
N GLU A 125 12.27 5.62 -3.84
CA GLU A 125 11.52 5.93 -2.62
C GLU A 125 10.13 5.28 -2.65
N PHE A 126 9.52 5.14 -3.84
CA PHE A 126 8.27 4.40 -4.02
C PHE A 126 8.40 2.90 -3.80
N LEU A 127 9.62 2.37 -3.83
CA LEU A 127 9.91 0.96 -3.56
C LEU A 127 10.36 0.79 -2.11
N LEU A 128 11.31 1.61 -1.65
CA LEU A 128 11.89 1.52 -0.31
C LEU A 128 10.93 1.97 0.78
N GLY A 129 10.11 3.00 0.53
CA GLY A 129 9.10 3.46 1.47
C GLY A 129 8.17 2.32 1.89
N PRO A 130 7.46 1.67 0.95
CA PRO A 130 6.66 0.50 1.25
C PRO A 130 7.49 -0.69 1.76
N ALA A 131 8.67 -0.98 1.19
CA ALA A 131 9.45 -2.15 1.59
C ALA A 131 10.00 -2.09 3.02
N ILE A 132 10.32 -0.90 3.53
CA ILE A 132 10.96 -0.73 4.85
C ILE A 132 9.98 -0.16 5.87
N ALA A 133 9.30 0.94 5.54
CA ALA A 133 8.44 1.62 6.50
C ALA A 133 7.11 0.90 6.71
N ALA A 134 6.54 0.27 5.67
CA ALA A 134 5.24 -0.39 5.81
C ALA A 134 5.28 -1.63 6.72
N PRO A 135 6.31 -2.50 6.72
CA PRO A 135 6.43 -3.57 7.73
C PRO A 135 6.47 -3.06 9.17
N VAL A 136 7.18 -1.95 9.43
CA VAL A 136 7.24 -1.36 10.78
C VAL A 136 5.87 -0.81 11.17
N ALA A 137 5.24 -0.04 10.29
CA ALA A 137 3.89 0.49 10.51
C ALA A 137 2.85 -0.63 10.69
N MET A 138 2.96 -1.70 9.90
CA MET A 138 2.13 -2.89 10.01
C MET A 138 2.22 -3.50 11.40
N LEU A 139 3.42 -3.70 11.95
CA LEU A 139 3.61 -4.25 13.29
C LEU A 139 2.97 -3.35 14.36
N ILE A 140 3.15 -2.03 14.26
CA ILE A 140 2.50 -1.06 15.16
C ILE A 140 0.97 -1.17 15.04
N GLY A 141 0.44 -1.19 13.81
CA GLY A 141 -0.99 -1.34 13.54
C GLY A 141 -1.57 -2.66 14.06
N MET A 142 -0.81 -3.75 13.96
CA MET A 142 -1.17 -5.05 14.54
C MET A 142 -1.26 -4.99 16.06
N VAL A 143 -0.31 -4.34 16.73
CA VAL A 143 -0.34 -4.15 18.20
C VAL A 143 -1.56 -3.34 18.60
N ILE A 144 -1.84 -2.24 17.92
CA ILE A 144 -3.04 -1.43 18.16
C ILE A 144 -4.31 -2.26 17.97
N GLY A 145 -4.41 -3.00 16.86
CA GLY A 145 -5.54 -3.89 16.58
C GLY A 145 -5.70 -5.01 17.62
N MET A 146 -4.59 -5.49 18.18
CA MET A 146 -4.60 -6.47 19.27
C MET A 146 -5.10 -5.86 20.59
N LEU A 147 -4.66 -4.64 20.93
CA LEU A 147 -5.14 -3.92 22.10
C LEU A 147 -6.64 -3.58 21.98
N ALA A 148 -7.08 -3.18 20.79
CA ALA A 148 -8.48 -2.89 20.51
C ALA A 148 -9.37 -4.14 20.65
N ALA A 149 -8.87 -5.33 20.32
CA ALA A 149 -9.61 -6.59 20.46
C ALA A 149 -9.80 -7.06 21.90
N ARG A 150 -9.07 -6.48 22.86
CA ARG A 150 -9.17 -6.80 24.29
C ARG A 150 -10.28 -6.01 25.00
N ARG A 151 -10.83 -4.99 24.33
CA ARG A 151 -11.98 -4.20 24.79
C ARG A 151 -13.26 -4.80 24.25
#